data_AF-A0A9E5XCB1-F1
#
_entry.id   AF-A0A9E5XCB1-F1
#
_cell.length_a   1.000
_cell.length_b   1.000
_cell.length_c   1.000
_cell.angle_alpha   90.00
_cell.angle_beta   90.00
_cell.angle_gamma   90.00
#
_symmetry.space_group_name_H-M   'P 1'
#
loop_
_entity.id
_entity.type
_entity.pdbx_description
1 polymer ?
#
loop_
_entity_poly.entity_id
_entity_poly.type
_entity_poly.pdbx_seq_one_letter_code
_entity_poly.pdbx_strand_id
1 'polypeptide(L)' 'MSYNYDERSVRLDDILGVLEPGTGYHLCASHSDRLSPPLGWTLTDHRSTSRLFAPLEVA' A
#
# COMPACT_ATOMS: atom_id res chain seq x y z
N MET A 1 2.97 -5.61 -2.32
CA MET A 1 4.14 -4.89 -2.84
C MET A 1 4.99 -5.86 -3.63
N SER A 2 5.31 -5.53 -4.88
CA SER A 2 6.04 -6.40 -5.81
C SER A 2 7.19 -5.64 -6.48
N TYR A 3 8.20 -6.38 -6.92
CA TYR A 3 9.40 -5.85 -7.58
C TYR A 3 9.53 -6.46 -8.98
N ASN A 4 9.67 -5.62 -10.00
CA ASN A 4 10.09 -6.03 -11.33
C ASN A 4 11.53 -5.54 -11.55
N TYR A 5 12.47 -6.48 -11.56
CA TYR A 5 13.90 -6.16 -11.68
C TYR A 5 14.32 -5.77 -13.09
N ASP A 6 13.67 -6.32 -14.12
CA ASP A 6 13.96 -6.02 -15.52
C ASP A 6 13.58 -4.58 -15.86
N GLU A 7 12.36 -4.19 -15.47
CA GLU A 7 11.83 -2.83 -15.66
C GLU A 7 12.32 -1.84 -14.59
N ARG A 8 13.04 -2.31 -13.56
CA ARG A 8 13.45 -1.51 -12.40
C ARG A 8 12.25 -0.78 -11.78
N SER A 9 11.19 -1.52 -11.46
CA SER A 9 9.97 -0.95 -10.90
C SER A 9 9.52 -1.65 -9.62
N VAL A 10 8.88 -0.87 -8.75
CA VAL A 10 8.21 -1.32 -7.53
C VAL A 10 6.73 -0.96 -7.65
N ARG A 11 5.86 -1.91 -7.34
CA ARG A 11 4.41 -1.67 -7.32
C ARG A 11 3.83 -1.89 -5.93
N LEU A 12 2.96 -0.97 -5.51
CA LEU A 12 2.08 -1.12 -4.36
C LEU A 12 0.69 -1.50 -4.87
N ASP A 13 0.18 -2.61 -4.36
CA ASP A 13 -1.15 -3.14 -4.69
C ASP A 13 -1.89 -3.42 -3.39
N ASP A 14 -3.21 -3.50 -3.48
CA ASP A 14 -4.04 -3.87 -2.34
C ASP A 14 -3.72 -5.29 -1.85
N ILE A 15 -3.89 -5.50 -0.55
CA ILE A 15 -3.91 -6.85 0.00
C ILE A 15 -5.26 -7.45 -0.36
N LEU A 16 -5.23 -8.52 -1.14
CA LEU A 16 -6.42 -9.26 -1.54
C LEU A 16 -6.69 -10.36 -0.51
N GLY A 17 -7.96 -10.49 -0.10
CA GLY A 17 -8.40 -11.53 0.85
C GLY A 17 -8.63 -11.00 2.28
N VAL A 18 -8.96 -11.92 3.18
CA VAL A 18 -9.18 -11.61 4.60
C VAL A 18 -7.83 -11.39 5.28
N LEU A 19 -7.68 -10.25 5.94
CA LEU A 19 -6.52 -9.94 6.77
C LEU A 19 -6.77 -10.48 8.18
N GLU A 20 -6.10 -11.58 8.50
CA GLU A 20 -6.08 -12.09 9.86
C GLU A 20 -5.27 -11.14 10.77
N PRO A 21 -5.71 -10.92 12.01
CA PRO A 21 -4.97 -10.08 12.95
C PRO A 21 -3.52 -10.57 13.12
N GLY A 22 -2.55 -9.69 12.85
CA GLY A 22 -1.12 -9.97 13.02
C GLY A 22 -0.42 -10.57 11.81
N THR A 23 -1.12 -10.88 10.71
CA THR A 23 -0.49 -11.40 9.48
C THR A 23 -0.09 -10.32 8.48
N GLY A 24 -0.45 -9.06 8.77
CA GLY A 24 -0.16 -7.90 7.94
C GLY A 24 -1.19 -6.80 8.16
N TYR A 25 -0.91 -5.61 7.63
CA TYR A 25 -1.83 -4.47 7.67
C TYR A 25 -1.84 -3.79 6.31
N HIS A 26 -2.99 -3.21 5.94
CA HIS A 26 -3.03 -2.29 4.83
C HIS A 26 -2.04 -1.15 5.08
N LEU A 27 -1.22 -0.87 4.07
CA LEU A 27 -0.34 0.28 4.11
C LEU A 27 -1.22 1.54 4.08
N CYS A 28 -1.03 2.46 5.03
CA CYS A 28 -1.77 3.73 5.03
C CYS A 28 -1.07 4.77 4.15
N ALA A 29 -1.77 5.86 3.80
CA ALA A 29 -1.23 6.94 2.98
C ALA A 29 0.09 7.50 3.54
N SER A 30 0.15 7.77 4.85
CA SER A 30 1.35 8.31 5.49
C SER A 30 2.56 7.38 5.40
N HIS A 31 2.36 6.06 5.50
CA HIS A 31 3.47 5.11 5.35
C HIS A 31 3.88 4.92 3.90
N SER A 32 2.94 4.99 2.93
CA SER A 32 3.28 4.94 1.52
C SER A 32 4.03 6.18 1.04
N ASP A 33 3.70 7.36 1.54
CA ASP A 33 4.38 8.61 1.17
C ASP A 33 5.86 8.61 1.57
N ARG A 34 6.23 7.76 2.54
CA ARG A 34 7.60 7.59 3.01
C ARG A 34 8.38 6.52 2.24
N LEU A 35 7.72 5.78 1.34
CA LEU A 35 8.41 4.78 0.52
C LEU A 35 9.18 5.49 -0.59
N SER A 36 10.45 5.13 -0.72
CA SER A 36 11.29 5.54 -1.83
C SER A 36 11.81 4.28 -2.52
N PRO A 37 11.64 4.15 -3.84
CA PRO A 37 12.25 3.05 -4.57
C PRO A 37 13.77 3.22 -4.61
N PRO A 38 14.52 2.16 -4.97
CA PRO A 38 15.95 2.29 -5.26
C PRO A 38 16.23 3.38 -6.32
N LEU A 39 17.46 3.90 -6.34
CA LEU A 39 17.82 4.95 -7.28
C LEU A 39 17.64 4.49 -8.74
N GLY A 40 16.95 5.31 -9.53
CA GLY A 40 16.66 5.01 -10.94
C GLY A 40 15.54 4.00 -11.15
N TRP A 41 14.79 3.65 -10.10
CA TRP A 41 13.61 2.80 -10.18
C TRP A 41 12.32 3.62 -10.10
N THR A 42 11.26 3.12 -10.72
CA THR A 42 9.92 3.73 -10.63
C THR A 42 9.11 3.09 -9.51
N LEU A 43 8.43 3.89 -8.70
CA LEU A 43 7.41 3.43 -7.75
C LEU A 43 6.03 3.79 -8.30
N THR A 44 5.14 2.81 -8.39
CA THR A 44 3.74 3.02 -8.80
C THR A 44 2.80 2.49 -7.72
N ASP A 45 1.86 3.33 -7.31
CA ASP A 45 0.84 2.98 -6.32
C ASP A 45 -0.50 2.73 -7.01
N HIS A 46 -0.95 1.47 -7.01
CA HIS A 46 -2.21 1.02 -7.58
C HIS A 46 -3.25 0.69 -6.51
N ARG A 47 -2.94 0.92 -5.23
CA ARG A 47 -3.89 0.66 -4.15
C ARG A 47 -5.11 1.56 -4.28
N SER A 48 -6.28 1.01 -4.00
CA SER A 48 -7.49 1.80 -3.85
C SER A 48 -7.31 2.75 -2.66
N THR A 49 -7.58 4.04 -2.87
CA THR A 49 -7.58 5.05 -1.80
C THR A 49 -8.84 4.90 -0.95
N SER A 50 -8.86 3.87 -0.11
CA SER A 50 -9.91 3.71 0.90
C SER A 50 -9.83 4.89 1.88
N ARG A 51 -10.80 5.80 1.83
CA ARG A 51 -10.92 6.90 2.80
C ARG A 51 -11.01 6.29 4.20
N LEU A 52 -10.01 6.53 5.03
CA LEU A 52 -9.91 6.01 6.41
C LEU A 52 -10.96 6.61 7.38
N PHE A 53 -11.88 7.44 6.90
CA PHE A 53 -12.96 8.00 7.71
C PHE A 53 -14.17 7.07 7.67
N ALA A 54 -14.17 6.04 8.50
CA ALA A 54 -15.43 5.46 8.94
C ALA A 54 -16.13 6.50 9.84
N PRO A 55 -17.42 6.82 9.64
CA PRO A 55 -18.15 7.63 10.60
C PRO A 55 -18.17 6.90 11.95
N LEU A 56 -17.78 7.60 13.01
CA LEU A 56 -18.03 7.14 14.37
C LEU A 56 -19.55 7.19 14.58
N GLU A 57 -20.24 6.06 14.47
CA GLU A 57 -21.60 5.94 14.98
C GLU A 57 -21.53 5.94 16.50
N VAL A 58 -21.69 7.13 17.09
CA VAL A 58 -21.89 7.29 18.53
C VAL A 58 -23.37 6.98 18.82
N ALA A 59 -23.58 5.90 19.57
CA ALA A 59 -24.89 5.46 20.07
C ALA A 59 -25.46 6.39 21.14
#